data_AF-A0A4Q6J9H4-F1
#
_entry.id   AF-A0A4Q6J9H4-F1
#
_cell.length_a   1.000
_cell.length_b   1.000
_cell.length_c   1.000
_cell.angle_alpha   90.00
_cell.angle_beta   90.00
_cell.angle_gamma   90.00
#
_symmetry.space_group_name_H-M   'P 1'
#
loop_
_entity.id
_entity.type
_entity.pdbx_description
1 polymer ?
#
loop_
_entity_poly.entity_id
_entity_poly.type
_entity_poly.pdbx_seq_one_letter_code
_entity_poly.pdbx_strand_id
1 'polypeptide(L)'
;MHSAIEQLNSRLQHHQLKELIADYQSLSGVLQAAQLQHIYQLACSSEVKYLFLQNVAAHLLEASPLPSEAVGLIDDIDKLSFFTPGLKFQNAFCVTDNQGNTLLHHLFTQCLADKLPFNYLRSLMLFESNESLGSALKTLNKQQLTPIGCFIAQNTTTQMLAKHEFSALLAMMEVDQSHSPTAVSALINTLKHFYSANKPTSTDSKVLMCAAYLQVPTAQLLNALNQ
;
A
#
# COMPACT_ATOMS: atom_id res chain seq x y z
N MET A 1 -10.27 22.80 8.81
CA MET A 1 -10.66 21.38 8.82
C MET A 1 -12.17 21.23 9.04
N HIS A 2 -12.73 21.73 10.15
CA HIS A 2 -14.18 21.62 10.44
C HIS A 2 -15.08 22.16 9.31
N SER A 3 -14.79 23.37 8.81
CA SER A 3 -15.55 23.98 7.70
C SER A 3 -15.56 23.17 6.40
N ALA A 4 -14.44 22.51 6.06
CA ALA A 4 -14.34 21.70 4.85
C ALA A 4 -15.16 20.41 4.95
N ILE A 5 -15.27 19.83 6.16
CA ILE A 5 -16.11 18.64 6.39
C ILE A 5 -17.60 19.00 6.42
N GLU A 6 -17.97 20.14 7.02
CA GLU A 6 -19.35 20.65 6.99
C GLU A 6 -19.82 20.92 5.56
N GLN A 7 -18.97 21.55 4.75
CA GLN A 7 -19.23 21.80 3.33
C GLN A 7 -19.41 20.48 2.57
N LEU A 8 -18.51 19.51 2.74
CA LEU A 8 -18.62 18.18 2.16
C LEU A 8 -19.97 17.52 2.52
N ASN A 9 -20.33 17.49 3.80
CA ASN A 9 -21.58 16.89 4.27
C ASN A 9 -22.80 17.59 3.64
N SER A 10 -22.78 18.92 3.53
CA SER A 10 -23.83 19.68 2.87
C SER A 10 -23.97 19.29 1.39
N ARG A 11 -22.85 19.21 0.64
CA ARG A 11 -22.87 18.81 -0.78
C ARG A 11 -23.39 17.39 -0.97
N LEU A 12 -22.96 16.46 -0.10
CA LEU A 12 -23.42 15.07 -0.12
C LEU A 12 -24.93 14.95 0.12
N GLN A 13 -25.47 15.68 1.11
CA GLN A 13 -26.91 15.68 1.43
C GLN A 13 -27.76 16.22 0.28
N HIS A 14 -27.26 17.23 -0.45
CA HIS A 14 -27.97 17.84 -1.57
C HIS A 14 -27.65 17.20 -2.94
N HIS A 15 -26.89 16.10 -2.97
CA HIS A 15 -26.49 15.41 -4.20
C HIS A 15 -25.74 16.30 -5.22
N GLN A 16 -24.97 17.27 -4.73
CA GLN A 16 -24.26 18.27 -5.54
C GLN A 16 -22.85 17.81 -5.91
N LEU A 17 -22.75 16.75 -6.73
CA LEU A 17 -21.46 16.12 -7.06
C LEU A 17 -20.50 17.08 -7.80
N LYS A 18 -21.01 17.92 -8.71
CA LYS A 18 -20.17 18.85 -9.49
C LYS A 18 -19.52 19.89 -8.59
N GLU A 19 -20.31 20.49 -7.70
CA GLU A 19 -19.85 21.47 -6.74
C GLU A 19 -18.92 20.83 -5.72
N LEU A 20 -19.20 19.59 -5.29
CA LEU A 20 -18.32 18.83 -4.39
C LEU A 20 -16.93 18.65 -5.02
N ILE A 21 -16.85 18.25 -6.30
CA ILE A 21 -15.58 18.10 -7.02
C ILE A 21 -14.83 19.43 -7.10
N ALA A 22 -15.53 20.52 -7.48
CA ALA A 22 -14.93 21.84 -7.58
C ALA A 22 -14.40 22.34 -6.22
N ASP A 23 -15.20 22.15 -5.17
CA ASP A 23 -14.82 22.47 -3.79
C ASP A 23 -13.55 21.68 -3.41
N TYR A 24 -13.53 20.36 -3.65
CA TYR A 24 -12.39 19.47 -3.34
C TYR A 24 -11.10 19.87 -4.06
N GLN A 25 -11.17 20.24 -5.35
CA GLN A 25 -10.01 20.68 -6.14
C GLN A 25 -9.41 22.00 -5.62
N SER A 26 -10.20 22.83 -4.94
CA SER A 26 -9.74 24.10 -4.35
C SER A 26 -9.04 23.94 -2.99
N LEU A 27 -9.12 22.75 -2.39
CA LEU A 27 -8.57 22.47 -1.06
C LEU A 27 -7.07 22.16 -1.11
N SER A 28 -6.40 22.36 0.02
CA SER A 28 -5.03 21.85 0.23
C SER A 28 -5.02 20.33 0.38
N GLY A 29 -3.87 19.69 0.12
CA GLY A 29 -3.70 18.23 0.22
C GLY A 29 -4.11 17.65 1.59
N VAL A 30 -3.77 18.34 2.68
CA VAL A 30 -4.22 17.99 4.05
C VAL A 30 -5.75 17.96 4.17
N LEU A 31 -6.45 18.94 3.60
CA LEU A 31 -7.91 19.02 3.67
C LEU A 31 -8.58 18.02 2.72
N GLN A 32 -7.98 17.78 1.55
CA GLN A 32 -8.39 16.71 0.64
C GLN A 32 -8.28 15.33 1.32
N ALA A 33 -7.15 15.03 1.97
CA ALA A 33 -6.95 13.80 2.72
C ALA A 33 -7.97 13.64 3.85
N ALA A 34 -8.25 14.70 4.60
CA ALA A 34 -9.28 14.69 5.64
C ALA A 34 -10.69 14.41 5.07
N GLN A 35 -11.03 14.97 3.91
CA GLN A 35 -12.31 14.67 3.25
C GLN A 35 -12.39 13.21 2.78
N LEU A 36 -11.33 12.67 2.16
CA LEU A 36 -11.29 11.25 1.76
C LEU A 36 -11.46 10.32 2.97
N GLN A 37 -10.77 10.60 4.08
CA GLN A 37 -10.90 9.85 5.33
C GLN A 37 -12.33 9.91 5.88
N HIS A 38 -12.94 11.10 5.89
CA HIS A 38 -14.31 11.28 6.37
C HIS A 38 -15.33 10.55 5.49
N ILE A 39 -15.16 10.56 4.16
CA ILE A 39 -16.01 9.81 3.23
C ILE A 39 -15.97 8.31 3.53
N TYR A 40 -14.78 7.75 3.78
CA TYR A 40 -14.64 6.35 4.16
C TYR A 40 -15.33 6.05 5.50
N GLN A 41 -15.15 6.91 6.51
CA GLN A 41 -15.81 6.76 7.82
C GLN A 41 -17.34 6.78 7.71
N LEU A 42 -17.89 7.68 6.89
CA LEU A 42 -19.32 7.72 6.59
C LEU A 42 -19.79 6.41 5.93
N ALA A 43 -19.00 5.86 5.00
CA ALA A 43 -19.31 4.60 4.32
C ALA A 43 -19.34 3.42 5.30
N CYS A 44 -18.37 3.33 6.22
CA CYS A 44 -18.34 2.30 7.26
C CYS A 44 -19.53 2.39 8.23
N SER A 45 -20.10 3.58 8.43
CA SER A 45 -21.27 3.77 9.31
C SER A 45 -22.62 3.46 8.63
N SER A 46 -22.63 3.21 7.32
CA SER A 46 -23.86 3.02 6.56
C SER A 46 -23.66 2.16 5.33
N GLU A 47 -23.98 0.86 5.44
CA GLU A 47 -23.92 -0.09 4.32
C GLU A 47 -24.72 0.40 3.10
N VAL A 48 -25.89 1.00 3.34
CA VAL A 48 -26.78 1.55 2.30
C VAL A 48 -26.08 2.65 1.48
N LYS A 49 -25.22 3.45 2.11
CA LYS A 49 -24.49 4.55 1.45
C LYS A 49 -23.12 4.15 0.95
N TYR A 50 -22.64 2.95 1.27
CA TYR A 50 -21.27 2.53 1.01
C TYR A 50 -20.88 2.70 -0.47
N LEU A 51 -21.67 2.11 -1.38
CA LEU A 51 -21.39 2.18 -2.82
C LEU A 51 -21.48 3.62 -3.36
N PHE A 52 -22.44 4.40 -2.87
CA PHE A 52 -22.57 5.80 -3.24
C PHE A 52 -21.32 6.60 -2.83
N LEU A 53 -20.85 6.42 -1.59
CA LEU A 53 -19.68 7.13 -1.08
C LEU A 53 -18.38 6.65 -1.73
N GLN A 54 -18.27 5.37 -2.08
CA GLN A 54 -17.18 4.85 -2.89
C GLN A 54 -17.14 5.52 -4.28
N ASN A 55 -18.30 5.68 -4.93
CA ASN A 55 -18.39 6.37 -6.22
C ASN A 55 -18.02 7.86 -6.09
N VAL A 56 -18.42 8.52 -5.00
CA VAL A 56 -17.98 9.91 -4.74
C VAL A 56 -16.46 9.98 -4.60
N ALA A 57 -15.85 9.12 -3.79
CA ALA A 57 -14.40 9.08 -3.63
C ALA A 57 -13.68 8.82 -4.98
N ALA A 58 -14.23 7.93 -5.81
CA ALA A 58 -13.71 7.65 -7.14
C ALA A 58 -13.72 8.89 -8.04
N HIS A 59 -14.81 9.65 -8.07
CA HIS A 59 -14.89 10.88 -8.86
C HIS A 59 -13.96 11.99 -8.34
N LEU A 60 -13.75 12.06 -7.02
CA LEU A 60 -12.77 12.99 -6.45
C LEU A 60 -11.35 12.67 -6.91
N LEU A 61 -10.96 11.39 -6.88
CA LEU A 61 -9.64 10.91 -7.30
C LEU A 61 -9.46 10.89 -8.83
N GLU A 62 -10.55 10.82 -9.58
CA GLU A 62 -10.55 11.02 -11.04
C GLU A 62 -10.31 12.49 -11.39
N ALA A 63 -10.87 13.42 -10.61
CA ALA A 63 -10.77 14.86 -10.86
C ALA A 63 -9.51 15.53 -10.28
N SER A 64 -8.88 14.94 -9.26
CA SER A 64 -7.67 15.46 -8.61
C SER A 64 -6.77 14.31 -8.19
N PRO A 65 -5.43 14.41 -8.38
CA PRO A 65 -4.51 13.36 -7.95
C PRO A 65 -4.70 13.04 -6.46
N LEU A 66 -4.40 11.79 -6.07
CA LEU A 66 -4.31 11.42 -4.65
C LEU A 66 -3.32 12.37 -3.96
N PRO A 67 -3.70 13.12 -2.93
CA PRO A 67 -2.76 13.98 -2.23
C PRO A 67 -1.76 13.12 -1.45
N SER A 68 -0.50 13.56 -1.38
CA SER A 68 0.57 12.87 -0.64
C SER A 68 0.20 12.61 0.82
N GLU A 69 -0.58 13.50 1.43
CA GLU A 69 -1.08 13.38 2.81
C GLU A 69 -2.11 12.26 2.99
N ALA A 70 -2.77 11.80 1.92
CA ALA A 70 -3.70 10.67 1.96
C ALA A 70 -3.02 9.32 1.67
N VAL A 71 -1.75 9.28 1.30
CA VAL A 71 -1.07 8.02 0.93
C VAL A 71 -1.08 7.03 2.10
N GLY A 72 -0.78 7.50 3.31
CA GLY A 72 -0.82 6.69 4.53
C GLY A 72 -2.23 6.35 5.03
N LEU A 73 -3.29 6.91 4.43
CA LEU A 73 -4.66 6.55 4.78
C LEU A 73 -4.98 5.13 4.32
N ILE A 74 -4.40 4.66 3.22
CA ILE A 74 -4.74 3.39 2.57
C ILE A 74 -3.74 2.32 3.04
N ASP A 75 -3.94 1.89 4.28
CA ASP A 75 -3.03 1.02 5.04
C ASP A 75 -3.60 -0.40 5.30
N ASP A 76 -4.85 -0.66 4.91
CA ASP A 76 -5.49 -1.97 5.02
C ASP A 76 -6.30 -2.33 3.76
N ILE A 77 -6.71 -3.61 3.68
CA ILE A 77 -7.44 -4.17 2.53
C ILE A 77 -8.84 -3.55 2.36
N ASP A 78 -9.51 -3.16 3.44
CA ASP A 78 -10.86 -2.62 3.41
C ASP A 78 -10.84 -1.20 2.81
N LYS A 79 -9.87 -0.38 3.21
CA LYS A 79 -9.60 0.94 2.63
C LYS A 79 -9.11 0.83 1.19
N LEU A 80 -8.20 -0.10 0.91
CA LEU A 80 -7.73 -0.33 -0.47
C LEU A 80 -8.91 -0.67 -1.38
N SER A 81 -9.77 -1.61 -0.96
CA SER A 81 -10.96 -1.99 -1.73
C SER A 81 -11.90 -0.80 -1.95
N PHE A 82 -12.15 -0.02 -0.91
CA PHE A 82 -12.98 1.18 -1.01
C PHE A 82 -12.43 2.17 -2.03
N PHE A 83 -11.13 2.50 -2.00
CA PHE A 83 -10.55 3.52 -2.88
C PHE A 83 -10.12 3.01 -4.27
N THR A 84 -10.03 1.68 -4.48
CA THR A 84 -9.58 1.07 -5.75
C THR A 84 -10.23 1.67 -6.99
N PRO A 85 -11.55 1.93 -7.05
CA PRO A 85 -12.18 2.51 -8.24
C PRO A 85 -11.63 3.89 -8.62
N GLY A 86 -11.13 4.67 -7.66
CA GLY A 86 -10.47 5.96 -7.87
C GLY A 86 -8.96 5.83 -8.11
N LEU A 87 -8.30 4.86 -7.47
CA LEU A 87 -6.83 4.69 -7.55
C LEU A 87 -6.30 4.32 -8.94
N LYS A 88 -7.17 3.79 -9.82
CA LYS A 88 -6.81 3.52 -11.22
C LYS A 88 -6.52 4.79 -12.03
N PHE A 89 -6.96 5.95 -11.55
CA PHE A 89 -6.75 7.22 -12.23
C PHE A 89 -5.47 7.91 -11.75
N GLN A 90 -4.91 8.76 -12.61
CA GLN A 90 -3.84 9.70 -12.27
C GLN A 90 -2.59 9.06 -11.62
N ASN A 91 -2.31 7.78 -11.93
CA ASN A 91 -1.20 7.02 -11.34
C ASN A 91 -1.20 7.05 -9.80
N ALA A 92 -2.36 7.00 -9.16
CA ALA A 92 -2.47 7.15 -7.71
C ALA A 92 -1.63 6.14 -6.91
N PHE A 93 -1.43 4.91 -7.44
CA PHE A 93 -0.56 3.91 -6.82
C PHE A 93 0.91 4.37 -6.72
N CYS A 94 1.37 5.25 -7.61
CA CYS A 94 2.74 5.75 -7.65
C CYS A 94 2.94 7.03 -6.82
N VAL A 95 1.88 7.62 -6.26
CA VAL A 95 2.01 8.79 -5.39
C VAL A 95 2.75 8.40 -4.12
N THR A 96 3.70 9.24 -3.71
CA THR A 96 4.48 9.04 -2.50
C THR A 96 4.19 10.11 -1.46
N ASP A 97 4.32 9.72 -0.20
CA ASP A 97 4.34 10.65 0.93
C ASP A 97 5.73 11.30 1.12
N ASN A 98 5.88 12.10 2.16
CA ASN A 98 7.14 12.76 2.51
C ASN A 98 8.29 11.80 2.84
N GLN A 99 8.03 10.51 3.07
CA GLN A 99 9.04 9.47 3.29
C GLN A 99 9.36 8.67 2.02
N GLY A 100 8.76 9.03 0.89
CA GLY A 100 8.87 8.27 -0.35
C GLY A 100 8.06 6.97 -0.34
N ASN A 101 7.21 6.75 0.67
CA ASN A 101 6.36 5.58 0.74
C ASN A 101 5.15 5.79 -0.19
N THR A 102 4.86 4.82 -1.04
CA THR A 102 3.56 4.69 -1.70
C THR A 102 2.54 4.05 -0.76
N LEU A 103 1.27 4.01 -1.16
CA LEU A 103 0.23 3.33 -0.37
C LEU A 103 0.56 1.85 -0.16
N LEU A 104 1.27 1.21 -1.10
CA LEU A 104 1.67 -0.20 -0.96
C LEU A 104 2.69 -0.40 0.18
N HIS A 105 3.58 0.56 0.43
CA HIS A 105 4.50 0.49 1.56
C HIS A 105 3.73 0.49 2.88
N HIS A 106 2.76 1.39 3.03
CA HIS A 106 1.90 1.45 4.22
C HIS A 106 1.07 0.19 4.38
N LEU A 107 0.38 -0.21 3.32
CA LEU A 107 -0.45 -1.40 3.28
C LEU A 107 0.33 -2.68 3.66
N PHE A 108 1.58 -2.81 3.20
CA PHE A 108 2.39 -4.00 3.46
C PHE A 108 3.04 -3.98 4.84
N THR A 109 3.21 -2.82 5.46
CA THR A 109 3.84 -2.70 6.78
C THR A 109 2.83 -2.74 7.92
N GLN A 110 1.57 -2.42 7.64
CA GLN A 110 0.51 -2.31 8.63
C GLN A 110 -0.53 -3.45 8.53
N CYS A 111 -0.41 -4.34 7.55
CA CYS A 111 -1.35 -5.45 7.38
C CYS A 111 -1.32 -6.42 8.58
N LEU A 112 -2.51 -6.79 9.05
CA LEU A 112 -2.70 -7.88 10.00
C LEU A 112 -2.51 -9.24 9.30
N ALA A 113 -2.07 -10.25 10.05
CA ALA A 113 -1.76 -11.58 9.49
C ALA A 113 -2.96 -12.26 8.81
N ASP A 114 -4.18 -11.96 9.26
CA ASP A 114 -5.45 -12.47 8.72
C ASP A 114 -6.06 -11.57 7.64
N LYS A 115 -5.48 -10.39 7.39
CA LYS A 115 -5.95 -9.39 6.41
C LYS A 115 -4.83 -8.99 5.43
N LEU A 116 -4.08 -9.97 4.95
CA LEU A 116 -3.05 -9.72 3.95
C LEU A 116 -3.68 -9.30 2.61
N PRO A 117 -3.10 -8.32 1.91
CA PRO A 117 -3.69 -7.75 0.70
C PRO A 117 -3.24 -8.47 -0.58
N PHE A 118 -2.38 -9.48 -0.50
CA PHE A 118 -1.59 -9.92 -1.65
C PHE A 118 -2.44 -10.57 -2.71
N ASN A 119 -3.38 -11.44 -2.30
CA ASN A 119 -4.27 -12.08 -3.26
C ASN A 119 -5.18 -11.05 -3.97
N TYR A 120 -5.67 -10.05 -3.24
CA TYR A 120 -6.47 -8.97 -3.81
C TYR A 120 -5.66 -8.12 -4.81
N LEU A 121 -4.45 -7.70 -4.43
CA LEU A 121 -3.57 -6.93 -5.32
C LEU A 121 -3.18 -7.71 -6.57
N ARG A 122 -2.87 -9.01 -6.44
CA ARG A 122 -2.62 -9.87 -7.59
C ARG A 122 -3.82 -9.88 -8.55
N SER A 123 -5.05 -9.98 -8.03
CA SER A 123 -6.25 -9.88 -8.88
C SER A 123 -6.36 -8.51 -9.56
N LEU A 124 -6.01 -7.42 -8.89
CA LEU A 124 -6.01 -6.09 -9.50
C LEU A 124 -4.99 -5.94 -10.64
N MET A 125 -3.83 -6.58 -10.53
CA MET A 125 -2.79 -6.56 -11.56
C MET A 125 -3.20 -7.25 -12.87
N LEU A 126 -4.26 -8.08 -12.86
CA LEU A 126 -4.80 -8.69 -14.07
C LEU A 126 -5.59 -7.72 -14.95
N PHE A 127 -5.88 -6.51 -14.44
CA PHE A 127 -6.61 -5.49 -15.17
C PHE A 127 -5.66 -4.40 -15.68
N GLU A 128 -5.68 -4.15 -16.99
CA GLU A 128 -4.83 -3.12 -17.65
C GLU A 128 -4.99 -1.73 -17.04
N SER A 129 -6.17 -1.40 -16.50
CA SER A 129 -6.43 -0.13 -15.83
C SER A 129 -5.54 0.13 -14.61
N ASN A 130 -4.86 -0.89 -14.09
CA ASN A 130 -3.98 -0.79 -12.92
C ASN A 130 -2.50 -0.88 -13.30
N GLU A 131 -2.10 -0.50 -14.51
CA GLU A 131 -0.70 -0.57 -14.96
C GLU A 131 0.28 0.12 -13.98
N SER A 132 -0.12 1.24 -13.37
CA SER A 132 0.68 1.96 -12.38
C SER A 132 1.00 1.14 -11.11
N LEU A 133 0.22 0.10 -10.80
CA LEU A 133 0.45 -0.78 -9.65
C LEU A 133 1.78 -1.53 -9.75
N GLY A 134 2.13 -2.01 -10.95
CA GLY A 134 3.42 -2.68 -11.18
C GLY A 134 4.62 -1.76 -10.97
N SER A 135 4.48 -0.49 -11.35
CA SER A 135 5.50 0.55 -11.10
C SER A 135 5.59 0.91 -9.62
N ALA A 136 4.46 0.98 -8.93
CA ALA A 136 4.40 1.25 -7.49
C ALA A 136 5.10 0.15 -6.66
N LEU A 137 5.01 -1.12 -7.09
CA LEU A 137 5.71 -2.25 -6.46
C LEU A 137 7.25 -2.13 -6.54
N LYS A 138 7.77 -1.38 -7.51
CA LYS A 138 9.22 -1.17 -7.72
C LYS A 138 9.74 0.13 -7.10
N THR A 139 8.85 0.94 -6.54
CA THR A 139 9.20 2.27 -6.03
C THR A 139 10.01 2.13 -4.75
N LEU A 140 11.18 2.76 -4.69
CA LEU A 140 12.02 2.79 -3.49
C LEU A 140 11.63 3.97 -2.59
N ASN A 141 11.41 3.72 -1.30
CA ASN A 141 11.25 4.77 -0.31
C ASN A 141 12.61 5.38 0.10
N LYS A 142 12.59 6.34 1.04
CA LYS A 142 13.83 6.95 1.57
C LYS A 142 14.77 5.97 2.27
N GLN A 143 14.27 4.83 2.75
CA GLN A 143 15.08 3.74 3.31
C GLN A 143 15.67 2.81 2.23
N GLN A 144 15.46 3.13 0.95
CA GLN A 144 15.88 2.31 -0.19
C GLN A 144 15.21 0.93 -0.19
N LEU A 145 13.99 0.82 0.32
CA LEU A 145 13.20 -0.40 0.29
C LEU A 145 12.00 -0.21 -0.65
N THR A 146 11.67 -1.27 -1.38
CA THR A 146 10.38 -1.38 -2.09
C THR A 146 9.26 -1.75 -1.12
N PRO A 147 7.98 -1.73 -1.52
CA PRO A 147 6.90 -2.25 -0.68
C PRO A 147 7.16 -3.69 -0.18
N ILE A 148 7.58 -4.59 -1.07
CA ILE A 148 7.87 -5.99 -0.70
C ILE A 148 9.07 -6.06 0.26
N GLY A 149 10.13 -5.27 -0.01
CA GLY A 149 11.26 -5.14 0.91
C GLY A 149 10.83 -4.68 2.30
N CYS A 150 9.94 -3.68 2.38
CA CYS A 150 9.35 -3.21 3.63
C CYS A 150 8.54 -4.30 4.35
N PHE A 151 7.72 -5.08 3.63
CA PHE A 151 7.01 -6.22 4.20
C PHE A 151 7.99 -7.21 4.84
N ILE A 152 8.98 -7.67 4.08
CA ILE A 152 9.96 -8.67 4.55
C ILE A 152 10.76 -8.13 5.72
N ALA A 153 11.15 -6.85 5.69
CA ALA A 153 11.88 -6.21 6.76
C ALA A 153 11.07 -6.13 8.07
N GLN A 154 9.83 -5.67 8.00
CA GLN A 154 9.03 -5.33 9.18
C GLN A 154 8.15 -6.47 9.71
N ASN A 155 7.86 -7.50 8.90
CA ASN A 155 7.03 -8.62 9.33
C ASN A 155 7.67 -9.32 10.54
N THR A 156 7.05 -9.25 11.71
CA THR A 156 7.63 -9.82 12.95
C THR A 156 7.37 -11.32 13.09
N THR A 157 6.51 -11.89 12.24
CA THR A 157 6.06 -13.28 12.30
C THR A 157 6.98 -14.16 11.46
N THR A 158 7.46 -15.26 12.06
CA THR A 158 8.26 -16.28 11.35
C THR A 158 7.42 -17.45 10.83
N GLN A 159 6.08 -17.34 10.94
CA GLN A 159 5.13 -18.32 10.42
C GLN A 159 4.91 -18.13 8.92
N MET A 160 4.66 -19.26 8.24
CA MET A 160 4.33 -19.25 6.82
C MET A 160 2.96 -18.58 6.58
N LEU A 161 2.88 -17.77 5.52
CA LEU A 161 1.64 -17.17 5.08
C LEU A 161 0.67 -18.26 4.58
N ALA A 162 -0.63 -17.96 4.58
CA ALA A 162 -1.62 -18.82 3.95
C ALA A 162 -1.24 -19.06 2.47
N LYS A 163 -1.50 -20.27 1.95
CA LYS A 163 -1.03 -20.70 0.62
C LYS A 163 -1.40 -19.72 -0.51
N HIS A 164 -2.61 -19.17 -0.47
CA HIS A 164 -3.09 -18.23 -1.49
C HIS A 164 -2.39 -16.86 -1.39
N GLU A 165 -2.15 -16.36 -0.17
CA GLU A 165 -1.39 -15.12 0.06
C GLU A 165 0.09 -15.30 -0.30
N PHE A 166 0.69 -16.43 0.05
CA PHE A 166 2.07 -16.74 -0.31
C PHE A 166 2.24 -16.83 -1.83
N SER A 167 1.37 -17.56 -2.52
CA SER A 167 1.39 -17.63 -3.99
C SER A 167 1.19 -16.27 -4.64
N ALA A 168 0.34 -15.42 -4.06
CA ALA A 168 0.12 -14.07 -4.58
C ALA A 168 1.34 -13.16 -4.36
N LEU A 169 1.98 -13.26 -3.19
CA LEU A 169 3.21 -12.54 -2.90
C LEU A 169 4.33 -12.93 -3.88
N LEU A 170 4.52 -14.22 -4.17
CA LEU A 170 5.50 -14.68 -5.16
C LEU A 170 5.25 -14.05 -6.54
N ALA A 171 4.00 -14.00 -7.00
CA ALA A 171 3.67 -13.34 -8.28
C ALA A 171 3.99 -11.84 -8.29
N MET A 172 3.88 -11.15 -7.15
CA MET A 172 4.29 -9.75 -7.05
C MET A 172 5.81 -9.58 -6.96
N MET A 173 6.52 -10.51 -6.30
CA MET A 173 8.00 -10.56 -6.34
C MET A 173 8.50 -10.74 -7.78
N GLU A 174 7.76 -11.48 -8.61
CA GLU A 174 8.07 -11.63 -10.03
C GLU A 174 7.88 -10.35 -10.84
N VAL A 175 7.08 -9.41 -10.36
CA VAL A 175 7.01 -8.08 -10.97
C VAL A 175 8.20 -7.23 -10.55
N ASP A 176 8.64 -7.33 -9.29
CA ASP A 176 9.77 -6.60 -8.70
C ASP A 176 11.09 -7.40 -8.72
N GLN A 177 11.53 -7.89 -9.89
CA GLN A 177 12.74 -8.74 -9.98
C GLN A 177 14.06 -7.97 -10.09
N SER A 178 14.02 -6.69 -10.51
CA SER A 178 15.21 -5.90 -10.84
C SER A 178 15.69 -5.05 -9.66
N HIS A 179 16.22 -5.72 -8.64
CA HIS A 179 16.71 -5.08 -7.43
C HIS A 179 18.00 -4.29 -7.67
N SER A 180 18.03 -3.03 -7.23
CA SER A 180 19.29 -2.27 -7.21
C SER A 180 20.21 -2.80 -6.09
N PRO A 181 21.55 -2.75 -6.26
CA PRO A 181 22.48 -3.16 -5.21
C PRO A 181 22.25 -2.43 -3.87
N THR A 182 21.81 -1.17 -3.95
CA THR A 182 21.45 -0.34 -2.79
C THR A 182 20.25 -0.91 -2.05
N ALA A 183 19.20 -1.33 -2.77
CA ALA A 183 18.00 -1.91 -2.17
C ALA A 183 18.29 -3.26 -1.50
N VAL A 184 19.09 -4.11 -2.15
CA VAL A 184 19.56 -5.38 -1.57
C VAL A 184 20.33 -5.12 -0.27
N SER A 185 21.26 -4.17 -0.28
CA SER A 185 22.07 -3.83 0.89
C SER A 185 21.22 -3.29 2.04
N ALA A 186 20.25 -2.41 1.75
CA ALA A 186 19.33 -1.87 2.75
C ALA A 186 18.49 -2.96 3.41
N LEU A 187 17.94 -3.89 2.62
CA LEU A 187 17.16 -5.01 3.13
C LEU A 187 18.00 -5.94 4.01
N ILE A 188 19.20 -6.33 3.55
CA ILE A 188 20.11 -7.19 4.32
C ILE A 188 20.49 -6.52 5.65
N ASN A 189 20.83 -5.23 5.65
CA ASN A 189 21.19 -4.49 6.86
C ASN A 189 20.03 -4.45 7.87
N THR A 190 18.80 -4.26 7.38
CA THR A 190 17.61 -4.27 8.24
C THR A 190 17.37 -5.65 8.85
N LEU A 191 17.57 -6.72 8.07
CA LEU A 191 17.46 -8.09 8.57
C LEU A 191 18.56 -8.45 9.57
N LYS A 192 19.80 -7.98 9.38
CA LYS A 192 20.87 -8.15 10.38
C LYS A 192 20.47 -7.54 11.73
N HIS A 193 19.89 -6.33 11.70
CA HIS A 193 19.39 -5.70 12.92
C HIS A 193 18.28 -6.53 13.57
N PHE A 194 17.33 -7.05 12.79
CA PHE A 194 16.26 -7.93 13.29
C PHE A 194 16.81 -9.20 13.96
N TYR A 195 17.82 -9.83 13.38
CA TYR A 195 18.46 -11.05 13.90
C TYR A 195 19.62 -10.79 14.88
N SER A 196 19.82 -9.56 15.33
CA SER A 196 20.91 -9.23 16.27
C SER A 196 20.84 -10.03 17.59
N ALA A 197 19.62 -10.34 18.05
CA ALA A 197 19.39 -11.11 19.27
C ALA A 197 19.18 -12.61 19.05
N ASN A 198 18.79 -13.04 17.83
CA ASN A 198 18.44 -14.42 17.51
C ASN A 198 19.04 -14.81 16.17
N LYS A 199 19.78 -15.92 16.10
CA LYS A 199 20.40 -16.36 14.84
C LYS A 199 19.33 -16.83 13.84
N PRO A 200 19.41 -16.39 12.58
CA PRO A 200 18.50 -16.86 11.54
C PRO A 200 18.77 -18.34 11.24
N THR A 201 17.71 -19.09 10.92
CA THR A 201 17.81 -20.50 10.53
C THR A 201 17.31 -20.71 9.11
N SER A 202 17.67 -21.83 8.48
CA SER A 202 17.21 -22.17 7.12
C SER A 202 15.71 -22.46 7.03
N THR A 203 15.05 -22.70 8.16
CA THR A 203 13.61 -22.95 8.26
C THR A 203 12.81 -21.69 8.58
N ASP A 204 13.46 -20.55 8.79
CA ASP A 204 12.78 -19.29 9.10
C ASP A 204 12.07 -18.75 7.85
N SER A 205 10.74 -18.60 7.93
CA SER A 205 9.92 -18.12 6.82
C SER A 205 10.39 -16.75 6.31
N LYS A 206 10.88 -15.86 7.18
CA LYS A 206 11.40 -14.54 6.76
C LYS A 206 12.69 -14.69 5.95
N VAL A 207 13.57 -15.63 6.32
CA VAL A 207 14.76 -15.95 5.52
C VAL A 207 14.35 -16.55 4.18
N LEU A 208 13.41 -17.50 4.17
CA LEU A 208 12.93 -18.12 2.94
C LEU A 208 12.29 -17.11 1.98
N MET A 209 11.45 -16.21 2.51
CA MET A 209 10.82 -15.14 1.73
C MET A 209 11.84 -14.15 1.19
N CYS A 210 12.82 -13.73 2.01
CA CYS A 210 13.88 -12.85 1.55
C CYS A 210 14.76 -13.50 0.48
N ALA A 211 15.11 -14.78 0.64
CA ALA A 211 15.88 -15.54 -0.33
C ALA A 211 15.13 -15.65 -1.66
N ALA A 212 13.82 -15.94 -1.62
CA ALA A 212 12.95 -15.98 -2.79
C ALA A 212 12.87 -14.61 -3.48
N TYR A 213 12.65 -13.54 -2.70
CA TYR A 213 12.56 -12.17 -3.21
C TYR A 213 13.86 -11.73 -3.91
N LEU A 214 15.00 -11.93 -3.25
CA LEU A 214 16.32 -11.59 -3.80
C LEU A 214 16.83 -12.59 -4.85
N GLN A 215 16.10 -13.68 -5.10
CA GLN A 215 16.46 -14.76 -6.02
C GLN A 215 17.85 -15.38 -5.72
N VAL A 216 18.17 -15.55 -4.43
CA VAL A 216 19.43 -16.16 -3.99
C VAL A 216 19.19 -17.44 -3.19
N PRO A 217 20.14 -18.39 -3.19
CA PRO A 217 20.06 -19.55 -2.31
C PRO A 217 20.00 -19.15 -0.83
N THR A 218 19.16 -19.83 -0.04
CA THR A 218 19.04 -19.60 1.41
C THR A 218 20.39 -19.61 2.14
N ALA A 219 21.30 -20.51 1.74
CA ALA A 219 22.64 -20.60 2.32
C ALA A 219 23.48 -19.32 2.08
N GLN A 220 23.36 -18.71 0.90
CA GLN A 220 24.04 -17.45 0.58
C GLN A 220 23.50 -16.30 1.44
N LEU A 221 22.18 -16.22 1.60
CA LEU A 221 21.55 -15.21 2.46
C LEU A 221 21.95 -15.39 3.93
N LEU A 222 21.94 -16.63 4.45
CA LEU A 222 22.37 -16.92 5.82
C LEU A 222 23.83 -16.50 6.07
N ASN A 223 24.72 -16.74 5.11
CA ASN A 223 26.10 -16.28 5.21
C ASN A 223 26.17 -14.74 5.27
N ALA A 224 25.40 -14.06 4.43
CA ALA A 224 25.35 -12.59 4.43
C ALA A 224 24.81 -12.02 5.75
N LEU A 225 23.84 -12.69 6.39
CA LEU A 225 23.23 -12.26 7.66
C LEU A 225 24.11 -12.53 8.90
N ASN A 226 25.00 -13.53 8.83
CA ASN A 226 25.90 -13.89 9.95
C ASN A 226 27.23 -13.13 9.94
N GLN A 227 27.52 -12.36 8.90
CA GLN A 227 28.67 -11.44 8.79
C GLN A 227 28.37 -10.11 9.46
#